data_AF-A0A067P288-F1
#
_entry.id   AF-A0A067P288-F1
#
_cell.length_a   1.000
_cell.length_b   1.000
_cell.length_c   1.000
_cell.angle_alpha   90.00
_cell.angle_beta   90.00
_cell.angle_gamma   90.00
#
_symmetry.space_group_name_H-M   'P 1'
#
loop_
_entity.id
_entity.type
_entity.pdbx_description
1 polymer ?
#
loop_
_entity_poly.entity_id
_entity_poly.type
_entity_poly.pdbx_seq_one_letter_code
_entity_poly.pdbx_strand_id
1 'polypeptide(L)'
;HDCWRANGFGNLQLGEQYCNVDYVFFSSLRGIDPNLSLVDSYDIVCVWHINLWTHMLGLPDDMHLSIPCNNVVFLVNKFHLTGKKCQAPFSFNFKHGVRRSNGEGPERLWAWLNGVGPSTKEMGPGARRDTVNDFCGFMNWMKMIGFRKSRCVLVCFLILIICLDKLFL
;
A
#
# COMPACT_ATOMS: atom_id res chain seq x y z
N HIS A 1 -10.74 3.79 5.91
CA HIS A 1 -10.44 2.65 5.01
C HIS A 1 -10.12 3.21 3.63
N ASP A 2 -9.23 2.59 2.85
CA ASP A 2 -8.71 3.03 1.53
C ASP A 2 -8.44 4.55 1.41
N CYS A 3 -7.44 5.05 2.14
CA CYS A 3 -6.89 6.38 1.92
C CYS A 3 -5.45 6.24 1.42
N TRP A 4 -5.00 7.22 0.63
CA TRP A 4 -3.60 7.35 0.25
C TRP A 4 -2.79 7.82 1.45
N ARG A 5 -1.69 7.13 1.76
CA ARG A 5 -0.74 7.58 2.79
C ARG A 5 0.41 8.30 2.14
N ALA A 6 0.93 9.29 2.87
CA ALA A 6 2.18 9.92 2.53
C ALA A 6 3.28 8.87 2.32
N ASN A 7 4.04 9.03 1.25
CA ASN A 7 5.10 8.11 0.81
C ASN A 7 4.65 6.66 0.53
N GLY A 8 3.34 6.38 0.55
CA GLY A 8 2.77 5.09 0.19
C GLY A 8 2.44 5.01 -1.29
N PHE A 9 3.14 5.74 -2.15
CA PHE A 9 2.97 5.72 -3.60
C PHE A 9 4.33 5.94 -4.24
N GLY A 10 4.67 5.14 -5.25
CA GLY A 10 5.98 5.19 -5.90
C GLY A 10 5.88 4.88 -7.38
N ASN A 11 6.81 5.43 -8.15
CA ASN A 11 6.98 5.07 -9.55
C ASN A 11 7.73 3.74 -9.64
N LEU A 12 7.25 2.86 -10.52
CA LEU A 12 8.00 1.68 -10.91
C LEU A 12 8.94 2.06 -12.07
N GLN A 13 10.14 1.49 -12.06
CA GLN A 13 11.14 1.74 -13.11
C GLN A 13 11.15 0.66 -14.18
N LEU A 14 10.94 -0.61 -13.77
CA LEU A 14 11.08 -1.80 -14.60
C LEU A 14 10.18 -2.92 -14.06
N GLY A 15 8.89 -2.66 -13.90
CA GLY A 15 7.97 -3.61 -13.28
C GLY A 15 7.90 -3.49 -11.76
N GLU A 16 7.07 -4.38 -11.19
CA GLU A 16 6.95 -4.61 -9.75
C GLU A 16 8.17 -5.35 -9.20
N GLN A 17 9.31 -4.67 -9.19
CA GLN A 17 10.51 -5.17 -8.53
C GLN A 17 10.39 -5.00 -7.01
N TYR A 18 10.91 -5.97 -6.27
CA TYR A 18 10.89 -5.93 -4.80
C TYR A 18 11.57 -4.69 -4.24
N CYS A 19 12.64 -4.18 -4.86
CA CYS A 19 13.31 -2.96 -4.40
C CYS A 19 12.37 -1.73 -4.38
N ASN A 20 11.50 -1.57 -5.39
CA ASN A 20 10.53 -0.47 -5.44
C ASN A 20 9.46 -0.65 -4.35
N VAL A 21 8.99 -1.89 -4.19
CA VAL A 21 7.99 -2.26 -3.18
C VAL A 21 8.54 -2.04 -1.77
N ASP A 22 9.75 -2.51 -1.49
CA ASP A 22 10.45 -2.35 -0.22
C ASP A 22 10.60 -0.86 0.10
N TYR A 23 11.09 -0.06 -0.85
CA TYR A 23 11.26 1.37 -0.66
C TYR A 23 9.94 2.05 -0.31
N VAL A 24 8.85 1.77 -1.04
CA VAL A 24 7.53 2.35 -0.73
C VAL A 24 7.02 1.87 0.63
N PHE A 25 7.19 0.58 0.93
CA PHE A 25 6.80 -0.01 2.23
C PHE A 25 7.48 0.72 3.39
N PHE A 26 8.81 0.73 3.42
CA PHE A 26 9.60 1.32 4.49
C PHE A 26 9.47 2.84 4.55
N SER A 27 9.47 3.52 3.40
CA SER A 27 9.30 4.97 3.34
C SER A 27 7.93 5.42 3.85
N SER A 28 6.88 4.61 3.64
CA SER A 28 5.54 4.93 4.12
C SER A 28 5.41 4.71 5.63
N LEU A 29 6.06 3.68 6.17
CA LEU A 29 5.96 3.31 7.59
C LEU A 29 6.97 4.04 8.48
N ARG A 30 7.86 4.85 7.89
CA ARG A 30 8.82 5.68 8.62
C ARG A 30 8.13 6.55 9.67
N GLY A 31 8.63 6.49 10.91
CA GLY A 31 8.14 7.28 12.04
C GLY A 31 6.80 6.84 12.64
N ILE A 32 6.30 5.65 12.30
CA ILE A 32 5.15 5.06 12.99
C ILE A 32 5.54 4.61 14.40
N ASP A 33 4.57 4.72 15.31
CA ASP A 33 4.67 4.20 16.68
C ASP A 33 5.02 2.70 16.71
N PRO A 34 6.09 2.28 17.41
CA PRO A 34 6.51 0.88 17.49
C PRO A 34 5.46 -0.07 18.11
N ASN A 35 4.51 0.45 18.88
CA ASN A 35 3.45 -0.32 19.53
C ASN A 35 2.23 -0.54 18.64
N LEU A 36 2.20 0.04 17.44
CA LEU A 36 1.10 -0.14 16.51
C LEU A 36 1.12 -1.55 15.90
N SER A 37 -0.01 -2.24 15.92
CA SER A 37 -0.21 -3.44 15.11
C SER A 37 -0.57 -3.05 13.68
N LEU A 38 0.22 -3.53 12.72
CA LEU A 38 0.04 -3.26 11.30
C LEU A 38 -0.55 -4.46 10.58
N VAL A 39 -1.41 -4.18 9.61
CA VAL A 39 -1.92 -5.19 8.67
C VAL A 39 -1.57 -4.71 7.28
N ASP A 40 -0.64 -5.41 6.65
CA ASP A 40 -0.24 -5.17 5.28
C ASP A 40 -0.91 -6.19 4.35
N SER A 41 -1.33 -5.72 3.17
CA SER A 41 -1.92 -6.60 2.17
C SER A 41 -1.41 -6.32 0.77
N TYR A 42 -0.93 -7.37 0.11
CA TYR A 42 -0.37 -7.30 -1.23
C TYR A 42 -0.54 -8.64 -1.97
N ASP A 43 -0.71 -8.59 -3.30
CA ASP A 43 -1.06 -9.73 -4.14
C ASP A 43 -0.10 -10.91 -4.05
N ILE A 44 1.18 -10.60 -3.87
CA ILE A 44 2.27 -11.57 -3.77
C ILE A 44 2.97 -11.50 -2.42
N VAL A 45 2.30 -10.97 -1.39
CA VAL A 45 2.89 -10.79 -0.05
C VAL A 45 3.43 -12.10 0.49
N CYS A 46 2.75 -13.23 0.23
CA CYS A 46 3.12 -14.56 0.68
C CYS A 46 4.48 -15.07 0.19
N VAL A 47 5.06 -14.41 -0.81
CA VAL A 47 6.42 -14.66 -1.31
C VAL A 47 7.32 -13.50 -0.90
N TRP A 48 6.89 -12.27 -1.14
CA TRP A 48 7.68 -11.07 -0.92
C TRP A 48 8.08 -10.86 0.56
N HIS A 49 7.17 -11.09 1.51
CA HIS A 49 7.42 -10.81 2.93
C HIS A 49 8.54 -11.67 3.53
N ILE A 50 8.90 -12.79 2.89
CA ILE A 50 9.86 -13.77 3.41
C ILE A 50 11.23 -13.12 3.60
N ASN A 51 11.64 -12.26 2.66
CA ASN A 51 12.95 -11.59 2.67
C ASN A 51 12.88 -10.10 3.03
N LEU A 52 11.68 -9.57 3.33
CA LEU A 52 11.46 -8.15 3.59
C LEU A 52 12.40 -7.56 4.64
N TRP A 53 12.54 -8.24 5.77
CA TRP A 53 13.39 -7.76 6.87
C TRP A 53 14.87 -7.82 6.53
N THR A 54 15.27 -8.79 5.71
CA THR A 54 16.64 -8.85 5.17
C THR A 54 16.90 -7.70 4.21
N HIS A 55 15.91 -7.35 3.37
CA HIS A 55 16.02 -6.21 2.45
C HIS A 55 16.11 -4.87 3.20
N MET A 56 15.42 -4.74 4.34
CA MET A 56 15.51 -3.55 5.20
C MET A 56 16.95 -3.21 5.58
N LEU A 57 17.78 -4.22 5.84
CA LEU A 57 19.19 -4.04 6.21
C LEU A 57 20.03 -3.42 5.10
N GLY A 58 19.58 -3.50 3.84
CA GLY A 58 20.22 -2.84 2.69
C GLY A 58 19.77 -1.39 2.47
N LEU A 59 18.77 -0.92 3.22
CA LEU A 59 18.27 0.45 3.14
C LEU A 59 19.00 1.36 4.14
N PRO A 60 19.00 2.68 3.90
CA PRO A 60 19.50 3.65 4.87
C PRO A 60 18.88 3.48 6.27
N ASP A 61 19.69 3.68 7.31
CA ASP A 61 19.29 3.47 8.72
C ASP A 61 18.03 4.27 9.11
N ASP A 62 17.82 5.43 8.48
CA ASP A 62 16.68 6.30 8.76
C ASP A 62 15.34 5.79 8.19
N MET A 63 15.37 4.72 7.39
CA MET A 63 14.21 3.97 6.90
C MET A 63 13.94 2.68 7.67
N HIS A 64 14.83 2.28 8.60
CA HIS A 64 14.61 1.07 9.39
C HIS A 64 13.43 1.27 10.34
N LEU A 65 12.52 0.30 10.35
CA LEU A 65 11.34 0.38 11.19
C LEU A 65 11.68 -0.03 12.62
N SER A 66 11.22 0.76 13.59
CA SER A 66 11.26 0.40 15.01
C SER A 66 10.15 -0.59 15.42
N ILE A 67 9.21 -0.87 14.51
CA ILE A 67 8.11 -1.81 14.76
C ILE A 67 8.67 -3.24 14.72
N PRO A 68 8.40 -4.07 15.75
CA PRO A 68 8.77 -5.48 15.72
C PRO A 68 8.14 -6.22 14.54
N CYS A 69 8.88 -7.14 13.92
CA CYS A 69 8.37 -7.92 12.79
C CYS A 69 7.06 -8.68 13.10
N ASN A 70 6.90 -9.14 14.34
CA ASN A 70 5.71 -9.83 14.83
C ASN A 70 4.47 -8.93 14.95
N ASN A 71 4.66 -7.60 14.94
CA ASN A 71 3.55 -6.63 14.98
C ASN A 71 2.99 -6.34 13.57
N VAL A 72 3.59 -6.90 12.51
CA VAL A 72 3.12 -6.77 11.13
C VAL A 72 2.47 -8.07 10.68
N VAL A 73 1.19 -8.00 10.34
CA VAL A 73 0.42 -9.13 9.79
C VAL A 73 0.31 -8.95 8.28
N PHE A 74 0.79 -9.93 7.52
CA PHE A 74 0.70 -9.94 6.07
C PHE A 74 -0.51 -10.74 5.57
N LEU A 75 -1.23 -10.20 4.59
CA LEU A 75 -2.39 -10.83 3.96
C LEU A 75 -2.39 -10.68 2.44
N VAL A 76 -3.03 -11.61 1.76
CA VAL A 76 -3.21 -11.53 0.30
C VAL A 76 -4.64 -11.09 0.01
N ASN A 77 -4.77 -10.15 -0.93
CA ASN A 77 -6.06 -9.67 -1.43
C ASN A 77 -6.96 -10.83 -1.86
N LYS A 78 -8.25 -10.76 -1.54
CA LYS A 78 -9.16 -11.93 -1.65
C LYS A 78 -9.26 -12.46 -3.07
N PHE A 79 -9.30 -11.57 -4.07
CA PHE A 79 -9.36 -12.00 -5.47
C PHE A 79 -8.05 -12.65 -5.93
N HIS A 80 -6.92 -12.27 -5.33
CA HIS A 80 -5.60 -12.79 -5.66
C HIS A 80 -5.21 -14.04 -4.86
N LEU A 81 -5.94 -14.38 -3.79
CA LEU A 81 -5.60 -15.49 -2.90
C LEU A 81 -6.23 -16.82 -3.32
N THR A 82 -7.37 -16.78 -4.02
CA THR A 82 -8.13 -17.98 -4.38
C THR A 82 -7.30 -18.93 -5.24
N GLY A 83 -7.16 -20.18 -4.81
CA GLY A 83 -6.41 -21.21 -5.53
C GLY A 83 -4.90 -21.21 -5.30
N LYS A 84 -4.38 -20.31 -4.44
CA LYS A 84 -2.96 -20.34 -4.03
C LYS A 84 -2.73 -21.33 -2.89
N LYS A 85 -1.54 -21.96 -2.87
CA LYS A 85 -1.12 -22.85 -1.76
C LYS A 85 -1.09 -22.16 -0.40
N CYS A 86 -0.92 -20.85 -0.40
CA CYS A 86 -0.87 -20.00 0.80
C CYS A 86 -2.26 -19.50 1.26
N GLN A 87 -3.36 -20.04 0.74
CA GLN A 87 -4.70 -19.51 0.97
C GLN A 87 -5.11 -19.43 2.45
N ALA A 88 -4.87 -20.47 3.24
CA ALA A 88 -5.23 -20.44 4.67
C ALA A 88 -4.43 -19.40 5.49
N PRO A 89 -3.09 -19.38 5.47
CA PRO A 89 -2.32 -18.47 6.33
C PRO A 89 -2.48 -16.98 6.02
N PHE A 90 -2.76 -16.61 4.76
CA PHE A 90 -2.85 -15.21 4.31
C PHE A 90 -4.27 -14.71 4.05
N SER A 91 -5.28 -15.49 4.42
CA SER A 91 -6.68 -15.08 4.22
C SER A 91 -7.15 -14.14 5.31
N PHE A 92 -7.73 -13.02 4.90
CA PHE A 92 -8.48 -12.10 5.77
C PHE A 92 -9.59 -12.81 6.58
N ASN A 93 -10.19 -13.88 6.05
CA ASN A 93 -11.28 -14.58 6.74
C ASN A 93 -10.80 -15.37 7.96
N PHE A 94 -9.50 -15.67 8.04
CA PHE A 94 -8.89 -16.42 9.14
C PHE A 94 -8.04 -15.56 10.07
N LYS A 95 -8.01 -14.23 9.87
CA LYS A 95 -7.29 -13.31 10.75
C LYS A 95 -8.24 -12.55 11.66
N HIS A 96 -7.88 -12.51 12.93
CA HIS A 96 -8.53 -11.66 13.91
C HIS A 96 -8.13 -10.19 13.70
N GLY A 97 -9.02 -9.25 14.03
CA GLY A 97 -8.74 -7.81 13.99
C GLY A 97 -8.91 -7.11 12.64
N VAL A 98 -9.09 -7.85 11.53
CA VAL A 98 -9.20 -7.25 10.16
C VAL A 98 -10.63 -6.99 9.67
N ARG A 99 -11.63 -7.26 10.53
CA ARG A 99 -13.08 -7.15 10.20
C ARG A 99 -13.42 -7.87 8.89
N ARG A 100 -14.55 -7.52 8.25
CA ARG A 100 -14.93 -8.06 6.92
C ARG A 100 -14.23 -7.28 5.78
N SER A 101 -12.91 -7.09 5.87
CA SER A 101 -12.14 -6.49 4.78
C SER A 101 -11.89 -7.50 3.66
N ASN A 102 -11.60 -7.00 2.46
CA ASN A 102 -11.25 -7.79 1.29
C ASN A 102 -9.83 -7.53 0.76
N GLY A 103 -9.13 -6.51 1.29
CA GLY A 103 -7.81 -6.11 0.77
C GLY A 103 -7.86 -5.30 -0.53
N GLU A 104 -8.99 -5.28 -1.24
CA GLU A 104 -9.15 -4.70 -2.59
C GLU A 104 -9.21 -3.16 -2.64
N GLY A 105 -8.71 -2.50 -1.59
CA GLY A 105 -8.68 -1.04 -1.49
C GLY A 105 -7.76 -0.39 -2.52
N PRO A 106 -6.50 -0.83 -2.64
CA PRO A 106 -5.55 -0.32 -3.62
C PRO A 106 -6.07 -0.40 -5.06
N GLU A 107 -6.77 -1.47 -5.44
CA GLU A 107 -7.30 -1.70 -6.79
C GLU A 107 -8.44 -0.74 -7.12
N ARG A 108 -9.31 -0.46 -6.14
CA ARG A 108 -10.37 0.55 -6.30
C ARG A 108 -9.79 1.96 -6.44
N LEU A 109 -8.77 2.27 -5.64
CA LEU A 109 -8.07 3.55 -5.71
C LEU A 109 -7.31 3.69 -7.04
N TRP A 110 -6.70 2.61 -7.52
CA TRP A 110 -6.04 2.55 -8.82
C TRP A 110 -7.01 2.75 -9.98
N ALA A 111 -8.16 2.07 -9.96
CA ALA A 111 -9.19 2.22 -10.99
C ALA A 111 -9.65 3.68 -11.15
N TRP A 112 -9.70 4.43 -10.04
CA TRP A 112 -9.99 5.86 -10.07
C TRP A 112 -8.82 6.68 -10.63
N LEU A 113 -7.60 6.40 -10.15
CA LEU A 113 -6.40 7.13 -10.59
C LEU A 113 -6.06 6.90 -12.07
N ASN A 114 -6.47 5.78 -12.66
CA ASN A 114 -6.27 5.51 -14.09
C ASN A 114 -6.81 6.62 -15.01
N GLY A 115 -7.88 7.31 -14.60
CA GLY A 115 -8.43 8.45 -15.35
C GLY A 115 -7.48 9.65 -15.44
N VAL A 116 -6.47 9.73 -14.56
CA VAL A 116 -5.46 10.79 -14.52
C VAL A 116 -4.30 10.50 -15.51
N GLY A 117 -4.15 9.25 -15.96
CA GLY A 117 -3.06 8.89 -16.87
C GLY A 117 -3.01 9.70 -18.16
N PRO A 118 -4.12 9.82 -18.91
CA PRO A 118 -4.15 10.61 -20.14
C PRO A 118 -3.80 12.08 -19.96
N SER A 119 -4.23 12.72 -18.87
CA SER A 119 -3.98 14.15 -18.62
C SER A 119 -2.55 14.43 -18.16
N THR A 120 -1.86 13.44 -17.59
CA THR A 120 -0.48 13.58 -17.09
C THR A 120 0.60 13.10 -18.07
N LYS A 121 0.19 12.63 -19.26
CA LYS A 121 1.08 12.02 -20.26
C LYS A 121 2.15 12.99 -20.79
N GLU A 122 1.73 14.22 -21.13
CA GLU A 122 2.60 15.25 -21.71
C GLU A 122 3.24 16.17 -20.65
N MET A 123 2.94 15.93 -19.37
CA MET A 123 3.48 16.74 -18.28
C MET A 123 4.94 16.38 -18.00
N GLY A 124 5.77 17.39 -17.72
CA GLY A 124 7.13 17.18 -17.23
C GLY A 124 7.15 16.42 -15.90
N PRO A 125 8.27 15.77 -15.52
CA PRO A 125 8.32 14.88 -14.36
C PRO A 125 7.89 15.49 -13.03
N GLY A 126 8.20 16.78 -12.79
CA GLY A 126 7.76 17.51 -11.60
C GLY A 126 6.25 17.76 -11.62
N ALA A 127 5.76 18.45 -12.66
CA ALA A 127 4.34 18.76 -12.84
C ALA A 127 3.45 17.50 -12.80
N ARG A 128 3.92 16.39 -13.38
CA ARG A 128 3.24 15.09 -13.31
C ARG A 128 3.11 14.59 -11.86
N ARG A 129 4.19 14.62 -11.08
CA ARG A 129 4.17 14.19 -9.67
C ARG A 129 3.24 15.05 -8.84
N ASP A 130 3.30 16.37 -9.02
CA ASP A 130 2.46 17.32 -8.30
C ASP A 130 0.98 17.09 -8.63
N THR A 131 0.65 16.95 -9.92
CA THR A 131 -0.72 16.66 -10.38
C THR A 131 -1.25 15.35 -9.78
N VAL A 132 -0.47 14.27 -9.84
CA VAL A 132 -0.90 12.98 -9.26
C VAL A 132 -1.09 13.09 -7.75
N ASN A 133 -0.19 13.80 -7.05
CA ASN A 133 -0.32 14.05 -5.63
C ASN A 133 -1.58 14.85 -5.28
N ASP A 134 -1.94 15.85 -6.09
CA ASP A 134 -3.17 16.63 -5.93
C ASP A 134 -4.42 15.77 -6.09
N PHE A 135 -4.44 14.87 -7.09
CA PHE A 135 -5.54 13.91 -7.25
C PHE A 135 -5.66 12.95 -6.04
N CYS A 136 -4.54 12.44 -5.52
CA CYS A 136 -4.52 11.61 -4.32
C CYS A 136 -5.01 12.39 -3.07
N GLY A 137 -4.57 13.63 -2.91
CA GLY A 137 -5.01 14.53 -1.84
C GLY A 137 -6.51 14.83 -1.92
N PHE A 138 -7.01 15.10 -3.12
CA PHE A 138 -8.43 15.32 -3.37
C PHE A 138 -9.27 14.06 -3.05
N MET A 139 -8.82 12.87 -3.46
CA MET A 139 -9.48 11.61 -3.10
C MET A 139 -9.55 11.41 -1.58
N ASN A 140 -8.45 11.67 -0.88
CA ASN A 140 -8.41 11.62 0.58
C ASN A 140 -9.42 12.61 1.19
N TRP A 141 -9.45 13.85 0.69
CA TRP A 141 -10.38 14.89 1.15
C TRP A 141 -11.84 14.48 0.94
N MET A 142 -12.20 14.03 -0.27
CA MET A 142 -13.54 13.51 -0.59
C MET A 142 -13.98 12.40 0.36
N LYS A 143 -13.03 11.54 0.75
CA LYS A 143 -13.31 10.48 1.72
C LYS A 143 -13.50 11.02 3.13
N MET A 144 -12.68 11.98 3.54
CA MET A 144 -12.75 12.63 4.85
C MET A 144 -14.07 13.38 5.05
N ILE A 145 -14.55 14.12 4.06
CA ILE A 145 -15.85 14.82 4.15
C ILE A 145 -17.03 13.85 4.20
N GLY A 146 -16.88 12.64 3.63
CA GLY A 146 -17.88 11.58 3.68
C GLY A 146 -17.93 10.81 5.01
N PHE A 147 -16.90 10.91 5.86
CA PHE A 147 -16.89 10.25 7.16
C PHE A 147 -17.74 11.01 8.19
N ARG A 148 -18.96 10.53 8.47
CA ARG A 148 -19.69 10.93 9.70
C ARG A 148 -18.91 10.48 10.94
N LYS A 149 -18.83 11.36 11.96
CA LYS A 149 -18.23 11.14 13.29
C LYS A 149 -18.46 9.71 13.81
N SER A 150 -17.50 8.83 13.63
CA SER A 150 -17.42 7.55 14.31
C SER A 150 -15.95 7.24 14.49
N ARG A 151 -15.56 7.03 15.76
CA ARG A 151 -14.16 6.80 16.17
C ARG A 151 -13.58 5.64 15.35
N CYS A 152 -12.65 5.98 14.46
CA CYS A 152 -11.94 5.02 13.64
C CYS A 152 -10.79 4.47 14.49
N VAL A 153 -10.83 3.17 14.78
CA VAL A 153 -9.61 2.43 15.12
C VAL A 153 -8.68 2.61 13.93
N LEU A 154 -7.46 3.09 14.17
CA LEU A 154 -6.41 3.23 13.17
C LEU A 154 -5.99 1.83 12.72
N VAL A 155 -6.83 1.15 11.93
CA VAL A 155 -6.38 0.02 11.13
C VAL A 155 -5.70 0.66 9.93
N CYS A 156 -4.38 0.84 10.03
CA CYS A 156 -3.53 1.12 8.88
C CYS A 156 -3.63 -0.10 7.94
N PHE A 157 -4.68 -0.13 7.11
CA PHE A 157 -4.64 -0.86 5.84
C PHE A 157 -3.83 0.01 4.91
N LEU A 158 -2.52 -0.10 5.07
CA LEU A 158 -1.64 0.86 4.47
C LEU A 158 -0.36 0.20 4.04
N ILE A 159 -0.40 -0.35 2.84
CA ILE A 159 0.57 0.01 1.80
C ILE A 159 -0.16 -0.08 0.46
N LEU A 160 0.01 0.99 -0.29
CA LEU A 160 -0.55 1.17 -1.61
C LEU A 160 0.65 1.02 -2.55
N ILE A 161 0.95 -0.22 -2.95
CA ILE A 161 1.87 -0.43 -4.07
C ILE A 161 1.02 -0.25 -5.32
N ILE A 162 0.93 0.99 -5.82
CA ILE A 162 0.32 1.20 -7.12
C ILE A 162 1.35 1.01 -8.22
N CYS A 163 1.04 0.00 -9.02
CA CYS A 163 1.70 -0.34 -10.26
C CYS A 163 1.39 0.73 -11.32
N LEU A 164 2.34 1.62 -11.57
CA LEU A 164 2.25 2.64 -12.64
C LEU A 164 2.58 2.08 -14.03
N ASP A 165 3.08 0.84 -14.12
CA ASP A 165 3.51 0.27 -15.41
C ASP A 165 2.36 -0.12 -16.33
N LYS A 166 1.12 -0.16 -15.83
CA LYS A 166 -0.08 -0.35 -16.66
C LYS A 166 -0.71 0.94 -17.16
N LEU A 167 -0.11 2.10 -16.86
CA LEU A 167 -0.60 3.40 -17.35
C LEU A 167 -0.04 3.78 -18.73
N PHE A 168 0.94 3.02 -19.25
CA PHE A 168 1.72 3.37 -20.45
C PHE A 168 1.85 2.25 -21.49
N LEU A 169 0.98 1.24 -21.46
CA LEU A 169 0.75 0.34 -22.60
C LEU A 169 -0.64 0.58 -23.19
#